data_AF-A0A950ABP7-F1
#
_entry.id   AF-A0A950ABP7-F1
#
_cell.length_a   1.000
_cell.length_b   1.000
_cell.length_c   1.000
_cell.angle_alpha   90.00
_cell.angle_beta   90.00
_cell.angle_gamma   90.00
#
_symmetry.space_group_name_H-M   'P 1'
#
loop_
_entity.id
_entity.type
_entity.pdbx_description
1 polymer ?
#
loop_
_entity_poly.entity_id
_entity_poly.type
_entity_poly.pdbx_seq_one_letter_code
_entity_poly.pdbx_strand_id
1 'polypeptide(L)'
;MQQAADNCVRKLVEYDALRRRLWILGQRCHHGATGSVVAVAACLALISDPPHHGPRSVLALTTAAGGALMMAHDWKDRAVWFERGRGSQF
;
A
#
# COMPACT_ATOMS: atom_id res chain seq x y z
N MET A 1 29.79 -17.00 -9.29
CA MET A 1 29.58 -16.50 -7.92
C MET A 1 29.65 -14.97 -7.91
N GLN A 2 28.71 -14.29 -8.59
CA GLN A 2 28.77 -12.85 -8.86
C GLN A 2 27.56 -12.08 -8.29
N GLN A 3 26.86 -12.64 -7.30
CA GLN A 3 25.61 -12.07 -6.76
C GLN A 3 25.74 -11.54 -5.31
N ALA A 4 26.92 -11.68 -4.68
CA ALA A 4 27.13 -11.32 -3.27
C ALA A 4 27.63 -9.88 -3.05
N ALA A 5 27.97 -9.13 -4.11
CA ALA A 5 28.63 -7.82 -3.99
C ALA A 5 27.70 -6.60 -4.18
N ASP A 6 26.46 -6.77 -4.64
CA ASP A 6 25.52 -5.66 -4.89
C ASP A 6 24.70 -5.27 -3.63
N ASN A 7 25.34 -5.27 -2.47
CA ASN A 7 24.71 -5.28 -1.15
C ASN A 7 24.53 -3.91 -0.46
N CYS A 8 24.44 -2.78 -1.19
CA CYS A 8 24.26 -1.48 -0.50
C CYS A 8 23.33 -0.45 -1.16
N VAL A 9 22.49 -0.84 -2.13
CA VAL A 9 21.44 0.06 -2.62
C VAL A 9 20.10 -0.64 -2.49
N ARG A 10 19.35 -0.30 -1.43
CA ARG A 10 17.92 -0.63 -1.38
C ARG A 10 17.30 -0.03 -2.64
N LYS A 11 16.86 -0.87 -3.57
CA LYS A 11 16.14 -0.39 -4.76
C LYS A 11 14.82 0.22 -4.29
N LEU A 12 14.69 1.54 -4.45
CA LEU A 12 13.49 2.28 -4.06
C LEU A 12 12.27 1.76 -4.81
N VAL A 13 12.44 1.46 -6.10
CA VAL A 13 11.40 0.96 -6.99
C VAL A 13 11.93 -0.24 -7.76
N GLU A 14 11.16 -1.32 -7.80
CA GLU A 14 11.44 -2.52 -8.58
C GLU A 14 10.18 -2.89 -9.39
N TYR A 15 10.34 -3.10 -10.69
CA TYR A 15 9.25 -3.50 -11.58
C TYR A 15 9.55 -4.87 -12.19
N ASP A 16 8.66 -5.83 -11.98
CA ASP A 16 8.66 -7.14 -12.62
C ASP A 16 7.72 -7.09 -13.83
N ALA A 17 8.30 -6.95 -15.02
CA ALA A 17 7.56 -6.86 -16.28
C ALA A 17 6.85 -8.17 -16.66
N LEU A 18 7.41 -9.34 -16.30
CA LEU A 18 6.82 -10.64 -16.61
C LEU A 18 5.51 -10.84 -15.85
N ARG A 19 5.49 -10.44 -14.57
CA ARG A 19 4.31 -10.55 -13.72
C ARG A 19 3.49 -9.26 -13.68
N ARG A 20 3.96 -8.19 -14.34
CA ARG A 20 3.40 -6.83 -14.28
C ARG A 20 3.20 -6.35 -12.83
N ARG A 21 4.22 -6.53 -11.99
CA ARG A 21 4.17 -6.17 -10.55
C ARG A 21 5.13 -5.03 -10.26
N LEU A 22 4.65 -4.03 -9.53
CA LEU A 22 5.47 -2.93 -9.03
C LEU A 22 5.73 -3.13 -7.53
N TRP A 23 6.95 -2.82 -7.12
CA TRP A 23 7.42 -2.89 -5.75
C TRP A 23 8.00 -1.52 -5.37
N ILE A 24 7.62 -1.02 -4.21
CA ILE A 24 8.15 0.23 -3.63
C ILE A 24 8.74 -0.12 -2.28
N LEU A 25 10.03 0.15 -2.09
CA LEU A 25 10.77 -0.23 -0.87
C LEU A 25 10.61 -1.72 -0.51
N GLY A 26 10.49 -2.59 -1.51
CA GLY A 26 10.27 -4.02 -1.32
C GLY A 26 8.84 -4.43 -0.94
N GLN A 27 7.90 -3.50 -0.83
CA GLN A 27 6.47 -3.77 -0.65
C GLN A 27 5.74 -3.77 -1.99
N ARG A 28 4.83 -4.72 -2.19
CA ARG A 28 4.10 -4.83 -3.45
C ARG A 28 3.09 -3.68 -3.56
N CYS A 29 3.16 -2.91 -4.64
CA CYS A 29 2.14 -1.93 -4.99
C CYS A 29 0.98 -2.67 -5.67
N HIS A 30 -0.18 -2.66 -5.02
CA HIS A 30 -1.39 -3.35 -5.46
C HIS A 30 -2.60 -2.61 -4.90
N HIS A 31 -3.72 -2.55 -5.63
CA HIS A 31 -4.86 -1.71 -5.24
C HIS A 31 -5.42 -2.09 -3.88
N GLY A 32 -5.46 -3.39 -3.55
CA GLY A 32 -5.89 -3.82 -2.23
C GLY A 32 -4.95 -3.39 -1.09
N ALA A 33 -3.64 -3.55 -1.27
CA ALA A 33 -2.63 -3.13 -0.29
C ALA A 33 -2.64 -1.61 -0.09
N THR A 34 -2.60 -0.84 -1.18
CA THR A 34 -2.69 0.62 -1.15
C THR A 34 -4.02 1.09 -0.55
N GLY A 35 -5.13 0.47 -0.95
CA GLY A 35 -6.47 0.76 -0.44
C GLY A 35 -6.56 0.58 1.07
N SER A 36 -5.92 -0.45 1.63
CA SER A 36 -5.89 -0.67 3.07
C SER A 36 -5.14 0.40 3.85
N VAL A 37 -3.99 0.85 3.35
CA VAL A 37 -3.23 1.95 3.96
C VAL A 37 -4.03 3.25 3.91
N VAL A 38 -4.65 3.55 2.76
CA VAL A 38 -5.50 4.73 2.58
C VAL A 38 -6.70 4.70 3.51
N ALA A 39 -7.40 3.57 3.59
CA ALA A 39 -8.58 3.42 4.45
C ALA A 39 -8.22 3.59 5.93
N VAL A 40 -7.15 2.94 6.40
CA VAL A 40 -6.71 3.05 7.79
C VAL A 40 -6.28 4.48 8.12
N ALA A 41 -5.49 5.13 7.27
CA ALA A 41 -5.06 6.51 7.48
C ALA A 41 -6.24 7.48 7.55
N ALA A 42 -7.23 7.31 6.66
CA ALA A 42 -8.43 8.13 6.64
C ALA A 42 -9.34 7.88 7.85
N CYS A 43 -9.49 6.63 8.30
CA CYS A 43 -10.18 6.30 9.54
C CYS A 43 -9.50 6.93 10.76
N LEU A 44 -8.17 6.88 10.83
CA LEU A 44 -7.41 7.55 11.89
C LEU A 44 -7.61 9.07 11.86
N ALA A 45 -7.67 9.67 10.67
CA ALA A 45 -8.00 11.08 10.52
C ALA A 45 -9.41 11.42 11.02
N LEU A 46 -10.41 10.57 10.73
CA LEU A 46 -11.78 10.72 11.26
C LEU A 46 -11.83 10.61 12.78
N ILE A 47 -11.13 9.62 13.36
CA ILE A 47 -11.09 9.39 14.81
C ILE A 47 -10.39 10.55 15.53
N SER A 48 -9.37 11.14 14.90
CA SER A 48 -8.59 12.24 15.46
C SER A 48 -9.20 13.61 15.22
N ASP A 49 -10.26 13.72 14.41
CA ASP A 49 -10.91 14.99 14.11
C ASP A 49 -11.70 15.44 15.36
N PRO A 50 -11.46 16.64 15.90
CA PRO A 50 -12.31 17.20 16.95
C PRO A 50 -13.77 17.31 16.45
N PRO A 51 -14.76 17.46 17.35
CA PRO A 51 -16.20 17.26 17.05
C PRO A 51 -16.83 18.26 16.05
N HIS A 52 -16.03 19.06 15.35
CA HIS A 52 -16.47 19.98 14.33
C HIS A 52 -16.46 19.25 12.98
N HIS A 53 -17.62 18.74 12.56
CA HIS A 53 -17.81 18.11 11.25
C HIS A 53 -17.69 19.13 10.12
N GLY A 54 -16.44 19.38 9.70
CA GLY A 54 -16.10 20.28 8.60
C GLY A 54 -15.78 19.54 7.30
N PRO A 55 -15.33 20.26 6.26
CA PRO A 55 -14.93 19.67 4.97
C PRO A 55 -13.82 18.61 5.10
N ARG A 56 -13.03 18.65 6.19
CA ARG A 56 -12.01 17.65 6.53
C ARG A 56 -12.60 16.27 6.86
N SER A 57 -13.67 16.22 7.65
CA SER A 57 -14.40 14.98 7.94
C SER A 57 -15.02 14.37 6.67
N VAL A 58 -15.57 15.20 5.77
CA VAL A 58 -16.12 14.72 4.49
C VAL A 58 -15.02 14.16 3.60
N LEU A 59 -13.88 14.84 3.51
CA LEU A 59 -12.71 14.35 2.78
C LEU A 59 -12.19 13.03 3.37
N ALA A 60 -12.07 12.93 4.69
CA ALA A 60 -11.61 11.71 5.34
C ALA A 60 -12.60 10.55 5.15
N LEU A 61 -13.91 10.80 5.22
CA LEU A 61 -14.93 9.79 4.95
C LEU A 61 -14.89 9.28 3.51
N THR A 62 -14.84 10.19 2.54
CA THR A 62 -14.76 9.82 1.11
C THR A 62 -13.45 9.10 0.78
N THR A 63 -12.34 9.50 1.41
CA THR A 63 -11.04 8.83 1.27
C THR A 63 -11.08 7.42 1.88
N ALA A 64 -11.70 7.25 3.06
CA ALA A 64 -11.85 5.95 3.70
C ALA A 64 -12.71 5.01 2.83
N ALA A 65 -13.83 5.51 2.30
CA ALA A 65 -14.69 4.75 1.39
C ALA A 65 -13.97 4.36 0.10
N GLY A 66 -13.20 5.28 -0.50
CA GLY A 66 -12.38 5.00 -1.67
C GLY A 66 -11.32 3.93 -1.42
N GLY A 67 -10.62 4.00 -0.29
CA GLY A 67 -9.66 2.98 0.13
C GLY A 67 -10.33 1.61 0.33
N ALA A 68 -11.49 1.57 0.98
CA ALA A 68 -12.27 0.34 1.18
C ALA A 68 -12.75 -0.27 -0.14
N LEU A 69 -13.15 0.56 -1.12
CA LEU A 69 -13.52 0.08 -2.46
C LEU A 69 -12.35 -0.54 -3.20
N MET A 70 -11.15 0.06 -3.11
CA MET A 70 -9.94 -0.54 -3.67
C MET A 70 -9.58 -1.87 -3.00
N MET A 71 -9.74 -1.98 -1.68
CA MET A 71 -9.61 -3.24 -0.95
C MET A 71 -10.62 -4.28 -1.42
N ALA A 72 -11.88 -3.89 -1.59
CA ALA A 72 -12.95 -4.78 -2.01
C ALA A 72 -12.70 -5.32 -3.43
N HIS A 73 -12.25 -4.47 -4.35
CA HIS A 73 -11.96 -4.84 -5.73
C HIS A 73 -10.94 -5.98 -5.84
N ASP A 74 -9.91 -5.95 -5.01
CA ASP A 74 -8.81 -6.92 -5.03
C ASP A 74 -8.84 -7.89 -3.83
N TRP A 75 -9.98 -8.01 -3.13
CA TRP A 75 -10.10 -8.81 -1.89
C TRP A 75 -9.72 -10.28 -2.06
N LYS A 76 -9.90 -10.82 -3.27
CA LYS A 76 -9.49 -12.17 -3.63
C LYS A 76 -8.00 -12.40 -3.40
N ASP A 77 -7.18 -11.39 -3.61
CA ASP A 77 -5.71 -11.45 -3.52
C ASP A 77 -5.18 -11.01 -2.14
N ARG A 78 -6.04 -10.87 -1.13
CA ARG A 78 -5.67 -10.33 0.19
C ARG A 78 -4.50 -11.05 0.87
N ALA A 79 -4.33 -12.35 0.63
CA ALA A 79 -3.25 -13.14 1.20
C ALA A 79 -1.86 -12.71 0.70
N VAL A 80 -1.76 -12.02 -0.43
CA VAL A 80 -0.51 -11.59 -1.07
C VAL A 80 -0.34 -10.07 -1.14
N TRP A 81 -1.24 -9.30 -0.52
CA TRP A 81 -1.18 -7.83 -0.54
C TRP A 81 0.13 -7.26 0.02
N PHE A 82 0.65 -7.87 1.07
CA PHE A 82 1.87 -7.44 1.77
C PHE A 82 3.03 -8.44 1.58
N GLU A 83 2.95 -9.31 0.57
CA GLU A 83 4.08 -10.14 0.18
C GLU A 83 5.28 -9.24 -0.11
N ARG A 84 6.49 -9.67 0.24
CA ARG A 84 7.76 -8.93 0.10
C ARG A 84 8.46 -9.26 -1.21
N GLY A 85 9.05 -8.24 -1.84
CA GLY A 85 9.76 -8.37 -3.11
C GLY A 85 11.09 -9.08 -2.91
N ARG A 86 11.64 -9.67 -3.96
CA ARG A 86 12.90 -10.45 -3.91
C ARG A 86 14.04 -9.68 -3.23
N GLY A 87 14.13 -8.36 -3.43
CA GLY A 87 15.12 -7.50 -2.79
C GLY A 87 14.88 -7.15 -1.31
N SER A 88 13.86 -7.71 -0.65
CA SER A 88 13.45 -7.31 0.70
C SER A 88 13.27 -8.46 1.69
N GLN A 89 13.61 -9.69 1.30
CA GLN A 89 13.49 -10.90 2.12
C GLN A 89 14.75 -11.19 2.98
N PHE A 90 15.56 -10.16 3.25
CA PHE A 90 16.79 -10.24 4.05
C PHE A 90 16.53 -9.81 5.50
#